data_AF-A0A2I0VYK7-F1
#
_entry.id   AF-A0A2I0VYK7-F1
#
_cell.length_a   1.000
_cell.length_b   1.000
_cell.length_c   1.000
_cell.angle_alpha   90.00
_cell.angle_beta   90.00
_cell.angle_gamma   90.00
#
_symmetry.space_group_name_H-M   'P 1'
#
loop_
_entity.id
_entity.type
_entity.pdbx_description
1 polymer ?
#
loop_
_entity_poly.entity_id
_entity_poly.type
_entity_poly.pdbx_seq_one_letter_code
_entity_poly.pdbx_strand_id
1 'polypeptide(L)' 'MADPGLDSGFVYNEQGFIDILRSTFFNVNLEIDISVDEYLDRIIFTLSKAIEEQLANVQWQITSVPRQG' A
#
# COMPACT_ATOMS: atom_id res chain seq x y z
N MET A 1 -15.71 -6.98 3.85
CA MET A 1 -14.99 -6.92 5.15
C MET A 1 -13.55 -7.23 4.84
N ALA A 2 -12.64 -6.28 5.10
CA ALA A 2 -11.20 -6.51 4.94
C ALA A 2 -10.77 -7.60 5.93
N ASP A 3 -9.92 -8.52 5.48
CA ASP A 3 -9.35 -9.57 6.32
C ASP A 3 -8.57 -8.93 7.48
N PRO A 4 -8.92 -9.19 8.76
CA PRO A 4 -8.24 -8.61 9.91
C PRO A 4 -6.78 -9.06 10.05
N GLY A 5 -6.31 -10.07 9.30
CA GLY A 5 -4.89 -10.43 9.20
C GLY A 5 -4.05 -9.53 8.29
N LEU A 6 -4.67 -8.57 7.60
CA LEU A 6 -4.08 -7.75 6.54
C LEU A 6 -4.12 -6.26 6.86
N ASP A 7 -4.09 -5.86 8.14
CA ASP A 7 -4.02 -4.43 8.48
C ASP A 7 -2.58 -3.93 8.35
N SER A 8 -2.17 -3.67 7.10
CA SER A 8 -0.89 -3.05 6.76
C SER A 8 -0.93 -1.52 6.98
N GLY A 9 -1.96 -0.99 7.64
CA GLY A 9 -2.17 0.45 7.83
C GLY A 9 -2.73 1.17 6.60
N PHE A 10 -3.14 0.42 5.56
CA PHE A 10 -3.80 0.97 4.38
C PHE A 10 -5.21 1.45 4.71
N VAL A 11 -5.50 2.70 4.38
CA VAL A 11 -6.87 3.23 4.34
C VAL A 11 -7.24 3.35 2.87
N TYR A 12 -8.43 2.86 2.50
CA TYR A 12 -8.94 2.96 1.14
C TYR A 12 -10.07 3.98 1.06
N ASN A 13 -10.10 4.75 -0.03
CA ASN A 13 -11.21 5.64 -0.33
C ASN A 13 -12.41 4.86 -0.92
N GLU A 14 -13.49 5.58 -1.21
CA GLU A 14 -14.73 5.00 -1.76
C GLU A 14 -14.54 4.34 -3.14
N GLN A 15 -13.48 4.68 -3.85
CA GLN A 15 -13.13 4.11 -5.15
C GLN A 15 -12.17 2.91 -5.02
N GLY A 16 -11.78 2.54 -3.80
CA GLY A 16 -10.86 1.43 -3.54
C GLY A 16 -9.39 1.76 -3.75
N PHE A 17 -9.01 3.04 -3.91
CA PHE A 17 -7.62 3.46 -3.95
C PHE A 17 -7.09 3.74 -2.54
N ILE A 18 -5.78 3.60 -2.35
CA ILE A 18 -5.12 3.93 -1.09
C ILE A 18 -5.22 5.45 -0.86
N ASP A 19 -5.87 5.83 0.23
CA ASP A 19 -5.93 7.19 0.74
C ASP A 19 -4.71 7.45 1.63
N ILE A 20 -3.63 7.93 1.00
CA ILE A 20 -2.35 8.18 1.67
C ILE A 20 -2.51 9.14 2.85
N LEU A 21 -3.33 10.18 2.72
CA LEU A 21 -3.48 11.22 3.76
C LEU A 21 -4.14 10.68 5.03
N ARG A 22 -4.99 9.66 4.89
CA ARG A 22 -5.65 9.01 6.03
C ARG A 22 -4.93 7.76 6.51
N SER A 23 -3.91 7.32 5.78
CA SER A 23 -3.12 6.14 6.10
C SER A 23 -1.97 6.48 7.06
N THR A 24 -1.50 5.47 7.78
CA THR A 24 -0.38 5.57 8.74
C THR A 24 0.95 5.96 8.09
N PHE A 25 1.06 5.87 6.75
CA PHE A 25 2.24 6.31 6.01
C PHE A 25 2.40 7.83 6.00
N PHE A 26 1.31 8.59 6.14
CA PHE A 26 1.35 10.04 6.19
C PHE A 26 1.43 10.51 7.65
N ASN A 27 2.60 10.98 8.06
CA ASN A 27 2.84 11.52 9.40
C ASN A 27 3.28 12.98 9.34
N VAL A 28 2.32 13.88 9.63
CA VAL A 28 2.52 15.33 9.66
C VAL A 28 3.33 15.80 10.86
N ASN A 29 3.52 14.93 11.86
CA ASN A 29 4.16 15.23 13.14
C ASN A 29 5.65 14.86 13.15
N LEU A 30 6.33 14.88 11.99
CA LEU A 30 7.78 14.76 11.99
C LEU A 30 8.38 16.00 12.66
N GLU A 31 8.88 15.84 13.88
CA GLU A 31 9.67 16.85 14.61
C GLU A 31 11.04 17.13 13.98
N ILE A 32 11.23 16.91 12.68
CA ILE A 32 12.55 16.82 12.06
C ILE A 32 12.62 17.80 10.90
N ASP A 33 13.71 18.55 10.86
CA ASP A 33 14.13 19.46 9.78
C ASP A 33 14.55 18.64 8.54
N ILE A 34 13.64 17.80 8.04
CA ILE A 34 13.83 17.02 6.82
C ILE A 34 13.27 17.76 5.63
N SER A 35 13.93 17.63 4.49
CA SER A 35 13.42 18.17 3.23
C SER A 35 12.13 17.45 2.83
N VAL A 36 11.29 18.13 2.02
CA VAL A 36 10.09 17.52 1.44
C VAL A 36 10.44 16.27 0.63
N ASP A 37 11.55 16.29 -0.10
CA ASP A 37 12.00 15.15 -0.91
C ASP A 37 12.32 13.93 -0.04
N GLU A 38 13.06 14.13 1.05
CA GLU A 38 13.40 13.05 2.00
C GLU A 38 12.14 12.49 2.71
N TYR A 39 11.15 13.34 2.97
CA TYR A 39 9.85 12.90 3.48
C TYR A 39 9.10 12.02 2.48
N LEU A 40 9.06 12.42 1.20
CA LEU A 40 8.43 11.65 0.14
C LEU A 40 9.13 10.31 -0.10
N ASP A 41 10.46 10.29 -0.11
CA ASP A 41 11.24 9.06 -0.25
C ASP A 41 10.92 8.06 0.87
N ARG A 42 10.78 8.56 2.11
CA ARG A 42 10.38 7.73 3.25
C ARG A 42 8.96 7.16 3.09
N ILE A 43 8.00 7.97 2.62
CA ILE A 43 6.64 7.50 2.32
C ILE A 43 6.70 6.39 1.28
N ILE A 44 7.39 6.62 0.16
CA ILE A 44 7.51 5.67 -0.95
C ILE A 44 8.15 4.36 -0.49
N PHE A 45 9.24 4.45 0.29
CA PHE A 45 9.94 3.28 0.82
C PHE A 45 9.03 2.43 1.71
N THR A 46 8.33 3.06 2.65
CA THR A 46 7.45 2.37 3.60
C THR A 46 6.23 1.76 2.90
N LEU A 47 5.66 2.50 1.94
CA LEU A 47 4.51 2.05 1.14
C LEU A 47 4.88 0.84 0.28
N SER A 48 6.03 0.88 -0.40
CA SER A 48 6.49 -0.21 -1.26
C SER A 48 6.63 -1.52 -0.47
N LYS A 49 7.24 -1.43 0.72
CA LYS A 49 7.38 -2.60 1.61
C LYS A 49 6.04 -3.17 2.05
N ALA A 50 5.08 -2.32 2.44
CA ALA A 50 3.75 -2.77 2.85
C ALA A 50 2.98 -3.44 1.69
N ILE A 51 3.13 -2.93 0.46
CA ILE A 51 2.53 -3.54 -0.74
C ILE A 51 3.17 -4.90 -1.02
N GLU A 52 4.49 -5.03 -0.93
CA GLU A 52 5.19 -6.30 -1.12
C GLU A 52 4.72 -7.36 -0.10
N GLU A 53 4.59 -6.99 1.18
CA GLU A 53 4.05 -7.87 2.22
C GLU A 53 2.59 -8.27 1.93
N GLN A 54 1.78 -7.33 1.44
CA GLN A 54 0.39 -7.62 1.05
C GLN A 54 0.34 -8.60 -0.12
N LEU A 55 1.17 -8.39 -1.16
CA LEU A 55 1.24 -9.26 -2.34
C LEU A 55 1.84 -10.64 -2.04
N ALA A 56 2.73 -10.75 -1.06
CA ALA A 56 3.26 -12.03 -0.61
C ALA A 56 2.17 -12.93 -0.03
N ASN A 57 1.10 -12.34 0.54
CA ASN A 57 -0.05 -13.05 1.05
C ASN A 57 -1.14 -13.30 -0.01
N VAL A 58 -1.01 -12.77 -1.22
CA VAL A 58 -1.96 -13.03 -2.31
C VAL A 58 -1.64 -14.39 -2.95
N GLN A 59 -2.64 -15.28 -3.00
CA GLN A 59 -2.55 -16.47 -3.84
C GLN A 59 -2.62 -16.06 -5.32
N TRP A 60 -1.50 -16.19 -6.01
CA TRP A 60 -1.45 -16.02 -7.46
C TRP A 60 -2.13 -17.20 -8.17
N GLN A 61 -3.10 -16.92 -9.04
CA GLN A 61 -3.72 -17.92 -9.91
C GLN A 61 -3.31 -17.64 -11.37
N ILE A 62 -2.72 -18.64 -12.03
CA ILE A 62 -2.48 -18.59 -13.47
C ILE A 62 -3.76 -19.06 -14.17
N THR A 63 -4.46 -18.13 -14.83
CA THR A 63 -5.62 -18.47 -15.67
C THR A 63 -5.19 -18.63 -17.12
N SER A 64 -5.33 -19.83 -17.69
CA SER A 64 -5.24 -20.04 -19.13
C SER A 64 -6.63 -19.98 -19.75
N VAL A 65 -6.85 -19.06 -20.69
CA VAL A 65 -8.04 -19.06 -21.53
C VAL A 65 -7.72 -19.92 -22.76
N PRO A 66 -8.48 -20.99 -23.07
CA PRO A 66 -8.25 -21.74 -24.30
C PRO A 66 -8.53 -20.82 -25.48
N ARG A 67 -7.56 -20.65 -26.38
CA ARG A 67 -7.84 -20.05 -27.70
C ARG A 67 -8.72 -21.05 -28.45
N GLN A 68 -9.97 -20.67 -28.72
CA GLN A 68 -10.81 -21.40 -29.65
C GLN A 68 -10.15 -21.30 -31.04
N GLY A 69 -9.84 -22.46 -31.61
CA GLY A 69 -9.18 -22.60 -32.91
C GLY A 69 -10.14 -22.45 -34.08
#